data_AF-A0A2D4KX12-F1
#
_entry.id   AF-A0A2D4KX12-F1
#
_cell.length_a   1.000
_cell.length_b   1.000
_cell.length_c   1.000
_cell.angle_alpha   90.00
_cell.angle_beta   90.00
_cell.angle_gamma   90.00
#
_symmetry.space_group_name_H-M   'P 1'
#
loop_
_entity.id
_entity.type
_entity.pdbx_description
1 polymer ?
#
loop_
_entity_poly.entity_id
_entity_poly.type
_entity_poly.pdbx_seq_one_letter_code
_entity_poly.pdbx_strand_id
1 'polypeptide(L)'
;NYLDAAFRNIRNLGIVSVTSTDTSSLYSKAQHVAQRHYGCNIIRTEYYKELAARMVLAAVARAAARCNKGIEVLFAVALEHFVLVQVRVLRGPSSADDTVKKIRYLIHCQWCEERIFKREGNMIEDNPYWQLPCNCHNQMTGKTAVELGPLWSGSLFSTGFLRRMLFEAVQYGLEDIQALLKTLICEAECTTLKQFSIHAPSSQSKQEECGVFIKTSDAAADYYIVHEKRKSVDVNQNGAKRQKLESNAEQPAFYYNVHRHSIKGMNMPKLNKFLQSLFEAGYRVSRTHFDPMGVRTNAPLMQFKSILVKYSLPTYTGGQADGSLQAIEDVQAGTEGDFAEENI
;
A
#
# COMPACT_ATOMS: atom_id res chain seq x y z
N ASN A 1 -15.91 21.23 -4.44
CA ASN A 1 -16.40 21.29 -3.05
C ASN A 1 -17.74 20.57 -2.90
N TYR A 2 -17.73 19.23 -2.93
CA TYR A 2 -18.95 18.41 -2.75
C TYR A 2 -18.85 17.40 -1.60
N LEU A 3 -17.65 17.17 -1.07
CA LEU A 3 -17.40 16.19 -0.02
C LEU A 3 -18.19 16.51 1.26
N ASP A 4 -18.20 17.78 1.69
CA ASP A 4 -18.93 18.17 2.91
C ASP A 4 -20.43 17.93 2.79
N ALA A 5 -21.01 18.26 1.64
CA ALA A 5 -22.42 18.00 1.38
C ALA A 5 -22.71 16.50 1.35
N ALA A 6 -21.85 15.70 0.71
CA ALA A 6 -21.99 14.25 0.69
C ALA A 6 -21.95 13.66 2.12
N PHE A 7 -20.96 14.06 2.92
CA PHE A 7 -20.80 13.52 4.28
C PHE A 7 -21.83 14.03 5.28
N ARG A 8 -22.44 15.21 5.09
CA ARG A 8 -23.58 15.62 5.92
C ARG A 8 -24.78 14.70 5.71
N ASN A 9 -25.09 14.35 4.46
CA ASN A 9 -26.33 13.66 4.09
C ASN A 9 -26.23 12.13 4.09
N ILE A 10 -25.03 11.57 3.93
CA ILE A 10 -24.86 10.12 3.88
C ILE A 10 -25.26 9.44 5.21
N ARG A 11 -26.04 8.36 5.10
CA ARG A 11 -26.44 7.52 6.24
C ARG A 11 -25.27 6.67 6.75
N ASN A 12 -25.42 6.15 7.97
CA ASN A 12 -24.48 5.14 8.50
C ASN A 12 -24.41 3.95 7.53
N LEU A 13 -23.21 3.42 7.31
CA LEU A 13 -22.90 2.34 6.36
C LEU A 13 -23.18 2.68 4.89
N GLY A 14 -23.52 3.92 4.58
CA GLY A 14 -23.61 4.39 3.20
C GLY A 14 -22.24 4.33 2.51
N ILE A 15 -22.26 4.12 1.20
CA ILE A 15 -21.05 4.11 0.37
C ILE A 15 -20.94 5.46 -0.33
N VAL A 16 -19.76 6.06 -0.28
CA VAL A 16 -19.40 7.25 -1.05
C VAL A 16 -18.35 6.85 -2.08
N SER A 17 -18.67 7.07 -3.35
CA SER A 17 -17.77 6.87 -4.48
C SER A 17 -17.28 8.23 -4.97
N VAL A 18 -15.96 8.44 -4.97
CA VAL A 18 -15.34 9.71 -5.38
C VAL A 18 -14.40 9.44 -6.53
N THR A 19 -14.68 10.07 -7.67
CA THR A 19 -13.79 10.09 -8.83
C THR A 19 -13.15 11.46 -8.94
N SER A 20 -11.84 11.51 -9.07
CA SER A 20 -11.10 12.72 -9.43
C SER A 20 -10.36 12.53 -10.74
N THR A 21 -10.60 13.44 -11.69
CA THR A 21 -9.98 13.50 -13.01
C THR A 21 -8.90 14.59 -13.11
N ASP A 22 -8.61 15.29 -12.00
CA ASP A 22 -7.61 16.36 -11.95
C ASP A 22 -6.18 15.79 -11.86
N THR A 23 -5.78 15.04 -12.90
CA THR A 23 -4.46 14.41 -12.97
C THR A 23 -3.31 15.42 -12.89
N SER A 24 -3.54 16.68 -13.25
CA SER A 24 -2.54 17.75 -13.14
C SER A 24 -2.17 18.02 -11.69
N SER A 25 -3.15 18.20 -10.81
CA SER A 25 -2.86 18.38 -9.38
C SER A 25 -2.43 17.07 -8.73
N LEU A 26 -3.13 15.97 -9.00
CA LEU A 26 -2.90 14.66 -8.39
C LEU A 26 -1.49 14.13 -8.66
N TYR A 27 -0.95 14.34 -9.86
CA TYR A 27 0.35 13.83 -10.28
C TYR A 27 1.45 14.90 -10.20
N SER A 28 1.28 15.88 -9.30
CA SER A 28 2.29 16.91 -8.97
C SER A 28 2.73 17.78 -10.15
N LYS A 29 1.88 17.95 -11.19
CA LYS A 29 2.14 18.93 -12.26
C LYS A 29 1.82 20.35 -11.80
N ALA A 30 0.77 20.52 -10.98
CA ALA A 30 0.36 21.79 -10.40
C ALA A 30 0.16 21.68 -8.87
N GLN A 31 1.27 21.74 -8.12
CA GLN A 31 1.29 21.53 -6.65
C GLN A 31 0.38 22.51 -5.89
N HIS A 32 0.32 23.77 -6.30
CA HIS A 32 -0.55 24.76 -5.67
C HIS A 32 -2.04 24.41 -5.81
N VAL A 33 -2.43 23.69 -6.87
CA VAL A 33 -3.81 23.18 -7.04
C VAL A 33 -4.04 22.02 -6.07
N ALA A 34 -3.06 21.12 -5.93
CA ALA A 34 -3.14 20.02 -4.96
C ALA A 34 -3.31 20.55 -3.53
N GLN A 35 -2.56 21.60 -3.18
CA GLN A 35 -2.67 22.29 -1.90
C GLN A 35 -4.07 22.90 -1.70
N ARG A 36 -4.62 23.61 -2.70
CA ARG A 36 -5.95 24.24 -2.58
C ARG A 36 -7.10 23.23 -2.53
N HIS A 37 -7.05 22.18 -3.34
CA HIS A 37 -8.19 21.24 -3.50
C HIS A 37 -8.14 20.09 -2.51
N TYR A 38 -6.94 19.61 -2.15
CA TYR A 38 -6.74 18.46 -1.28
C TYR A 38 -5.95 18.78 -0.01
N GLY A 39 -5.56 20.03 0.23
CA GLY A 39 -4.84 20.42 1.46
C GLY A 39 -3.57 19.61 1.69
N CYS A 40 -2.84 19.28 0.61
CA CYS A 40 -1.74 18.31 0.65
C CYS A 40 -0.56 18.82 -0.17
N ASN A 41 0.62 18.80 0.45
CA ASN A 41 1.89 19.12 -0.19
C ASN A 41 2.52 17.84 -0.76
N ILE A 42 2.78 17.83 -2.07
CA ILE A 42 3.33 16.68 -2.79
C ILE A 42 4.42 17.10 -3.77
N ILE A 43 5.31 16.16 -4.08
CA ILE A 43 6.34 16.31 -5.11
C ILE A 43 6.24 15.16 -6.11
N ARG A 44 6.91 15.30 -7.25
CA ARG A 44 7.06 14.20 -8.21
C ARG A 44 7.82 13.05 -7.56
N THR A 45 7.23 11.86 -7.64
CA THR A 45 7.75 10.59 -7.09
C THR A 45 7.40 9.45 -8.04
N GLU A 46 8.10 8.32 -7.98
CA GLU A 46 7.81 7.15 -8.83
C GLU A 46 6.48 6.46 -8.45
N TYR A 47 6.04 6.62 -7.20
CA TYR A 47 4.80 6.07 -6.68
C TYR A 47 3.63 7.06 -6.69
N TYR A 48 3.67 8.04 -7.60
CA TYR A 48 2.75 9.18 -7.64
C TYR A 48 1.25 8.80 -7.76
N LYS A 49 0.93 7.67 -8.40
CA LYS A 49 -0.47 7.21 -8.51
C LYS A 49 -1.03 6.74 -7.17
N GLU A 50 -0.25 6.01 -6.38
CA GLU A 50 -0.66 5.64 -5.02
C GLU A 50 -0.66 6.87 -4.10
N LEU A 51 0.31 7.77 -4.26
CA LEU A 51 0.35 9.05 -3.54
C LEU A 51 -0.93 9.86 -3.78
N ALA A 52 -1.40 9.93 -5.03
CA ALA A 52 -2.65 10.56 -5.41
C ALA A 52 -3.87 9.90 -4.76
N ALA A 53 -3.97 8.57 -4.80
CA ALA A 53 -5.05 7.83 -4.14
C ALA A 53 -5.11 8.12 -2.62
N ARG A 54 -3.96 8.12 -1.95
CA ARG A 54 -3.84 8.44 -0.52
C ARG A 54 -4.15 9.90 -0.21
N MET A 55 -3.81 10.83 -1.10
CA MET A 55 -4.16 12.25 -0.98
C MET A 55 -5.67 12.47 -1.09
N VAL A 56 -6.34 11.84 -2.08
CA VAL A 56 -7.80 11.90 -2.22
C VAL A 56 -8.47 11.31 -0.98
N LEU A 57 -8.03 10.14 -0.51
CA LEU A 57 -8.55 9.52 0.72
C LEU A 57 -8.36 10.40 1.95
N ALA A 58 -7.23 11.10 2.09
CA ALA A 58 -7.03 12.04 3.19
C ALA A 58 -8.02 13.21 3.15
N ALA A 59 -8.31 13.75 1.96
CA ALA A 59 -9.32 14.81 1.80
C ALA A 59 -10.73 14.31 2.13
N VAL A 60 -11.08 13.09 1.68
CA VAL A 60 -12.34 12.40 1.99
C VAL A 60 -12.47 12.15 3.51
N ALA A 61 -11.42 11.63 4.14
CA ALA A 61 -11.36 11.36 5.57
C ALA A 61 -11.56 12.64 6.41
N ARG A 62 -10.90 13.75 6.06
CA ARG A 62 -11.09 15.04 6.75
C ARG A 62 -12.50 15.58 6.60
N ALA A 63 -13.12 15.42 5.43
CA ALA A 63 -14.50 15.86 5.20
C ALA A 63 -15.51 15.03 6.02
N ALA A 64 -15.30 13.70 6.09
CA ALA A 64 -16.10 12.82 6.93
C ALA A 64 -15.97 13.17 8.41
N ALA A 65 -14.72 13.36 8.88
CA ALA A 65 -14.43 13.62 10.29
C ALA A 65 -15.10 14.90 10.81
N ARG A 66 -15.15 15.98 10.00
CA ARG A 66 -15.91 17.22 10.33
C ARG A 66 -17.40 16.97 10.61
N CYS A 67 -17.95 15.85 10.15
CA CYS A 67 -19.35 15.46 10.33
C CYS A 67 -19.52 14.36 11.39
N ASN A 68 -18.54 14.14 12.28
CA ASN A 68 -18.52 13.04 13.27
C ASN A 68 -18.75 11.66 12.61
N LYS A 69 -18.11 11.45 11.45
CA LYS A 69 -18.15 10.22 10.68
C LYS A 69 -16.72 9.75 10.37
N GLY A 70 -16.50 8.45 10.51
CA GLY A 70 -15.32 7.76 10.03
C GLY A 70 -15.50 7.16 8.64
N ILE A 71 -14.40 6.68 8.06
CA ILE A 71 -14.40 5.97 6.77
C ILE A 71 -13.69 4.62 6.88
N GLU A 72 -14.24 3.63 6.18
CA GLU A 72 -13.60 2.36 5.85
C GLU A 72 -13.36 2.33 4.34
N VAL A 73 -12.11 2.15 3.91
CA VAL A 73 -11.77 2.11 2.48
C VAL A 73 -12.14 0.75 1.91
N LEU A 74 -13.01 0.74 0.90
CA LEU A 74 -13.42 -0.48 0.19
C LEU A 74 -12.39 -0.83 -0.88
N PHE A 75 -12.06 0.14 -1.73
CA PHE A 75 -10.94 0.06 -2.67
C PHE A 75 -10.55 1.45 -3.17
N ALA A 76 -9.31 1.57 -3.64
CA ALA A 76 -8.82 2.72 -4.38
C ALA A 76 -8.15 2.26 -5.68
N VAL A 77 -8.52 2.89 -6.79
CA VAL A 77 -7.97 2.62 -8.12
C VAL A 77 -7.45 3.91 -8.72
N ALA A 78 -6.20 3.93 -9.18
CA ALA A 78 -5.66 5.04 -9.97
C ALA A 78 -5.22 4.54 -11.35
N LEU A 79 -5.94 4.96 -12.37
CA LEU A 79 -5.63 4.69 -13.77
C LEU A 79 -5.07 5.97 -14.42
N GLU A 80 -4.78 5.92 -15.71
CA GLU A 80 -4.11 7.02 -16.43
C GLU A 80 -4.88 8.35 -16.33
N HIS A 81 -6.21 8.31 -16.36
CA HIS A 81 -7.05 9.52 -16.46
C HIS A 81 -7.81 9.87 -15.19
N PHE A 82 -7.87 8.98 -14.20
CA PHE A 82 -8.64 9.23 -12.99
C PHE A 82 -8.15 8.45 -11.79
N VAL A 83 -8.48 8.97 -10.61
CA VAL A 83 -8.39 8.29 -9.32
C VAL A 83 -9.81 8.08 -8.80
N LEU A 84 -10.18 6.83 -8.55
CA LEU A 84 -11.46 6.41 -7.97
C LEU A 84 -11.20 5.86 -6.58
N VAL A 85 -11.92 6.37 -5.59
CA VAL A 85 -11.91 5.81 -4.23
C VAL A 85 -13.35 5.53 -3.79
N GLN A 86 -13.56 4.37 -3.20
CA GLN A 86 -14.84 4.01 -2.59
C GLN A 86 -14.66 3.77 -1.09
N VAL A 87 -15.50 4.42 -0.30
CA VAL A 87 -15.47 4.33 1.15
C VAL A 87 -16.84 4.01 1.71
N ARG A 88 -16.88 3.21 2.77
CA ARG A 88 -18.06 3.01 3.61
C ARG A 88 -17.99 3.95 4.80
N VAL A 89 -19.11 4.58 5.13
CA VAL A 89 -19.18 5.57 6.20
C VAL A 89 -19.56 4.91 7.53
N LEU A 90 -18.83 5.24 8.59
CA LEU A 90 -19.09 4.78 9.94
C LEU A 90 -19.52 5.99 10.79
N ARG A 91 -20.74 5.99 11.33
CA ARG A 91 -21.26 7.10 12.13
C ARG A 91 -20.73 7.04 13.56
N GLY A 92 -20.28 8.18 14.07
CA GLY A 92 -19.95 8.37 15.48
C GLY A 92 -18.60 9.09 15.64
N PRO A 93 -18.43 9.85 16.74
CA PRO A 93 -17.20 10.57 17.03
C PRO A 93 -16.00 9.61 17.14
N SER A 94 -16.14 8.47 17.82
CA SER A 94 -15.05 7.48 17.93
C SER A 94 -14.56 6.97 16.57
N SER A 95 -15.47 6.71 15.63
CA SER A 95 -15.10 6.32 14.27
C SER A 95 -14.42 7.46 13.49
N ALA A 96 -14.81 8.70 13.74
CA ALA A 96 -14.16 9.88 13.18
C ALA A 96 -12.72 10.02 13.73
N ASP A 97 -12.53 9.86 15.04
CA ASP A 97 -11.23 9.92 15.69
C ASP A 97 -10.28 8.84 15.15
N ASP A 98 -10.75 7.60 15.04
CA ASP A 98 -9.97 6.48 14.48
C ASP A 98 -9.61 6.70 13.00
N THR A 99 -10.47 7.41 12.26
CA THR A 99 -10.21 7.80 10.88
C THR A 99 -9.14 8.88 10.81
N VAL A 100 -9.20 9.89 11.69
CA VAL A 100 -8.21 10.98 11.74
C VAL A 100 -6.82 10.44 12.12
N LYS A 101 -6.73 9.43 13.01
CA LYS A 101 -5.47 8.75 13.33
C LYS A 101 -4.78 8.08 12.13
N LYS A 102 -5.49 7.84 11.02
CA LYS A 102 -4.94 7.30 9.78
C LYS A 102 -4.54 8.39 8.78
N ILE A 103 -4.63 9.66 9.14
CA ILE A 103 -4.16 10.79 8.34
C ILE A 103 -2.77 11.17 8.85
N ARG A 104 -1.73 10.88 8.07
CA ARG A 104 -0.32 11.04 8.47
C ARG A 104 0.49 11.74 7.40
N TYR A 105 1.56 12.40 7.82
CA TYR A 105 2.60 12.87 6.91
C TYR A 105 3.54 11.73 6.54
N LEU A 106 4.10 11.78 5.34
CA LEU A 106 5.07 10.82 4.82
C LEU A 106 6.42 11.51 4.70
N ILE A 107 7.44 10.95 5.34
CA ILE A 107 8.82 11.38 5.14
C ILE A 107 9.37 10.57 3.97
N HIS A 108 9.90 11.26 2.96
CA HIS A 108 10.43 10.65 1.74
C HIS A 108 11.87 11.10 1.49
N CYS A 109 12.76 10.15 1.23
CA CYS A 109 14.11 10.43 0.75
C CYS A 109 14.12 10.62 -0.77
N GLN A 110 14.45 11.81 -1.24
CA GLN A 110 14.52 12.15 -2.67
C GLN A 110 15.63 11.43 -3.43
N TRP A 111 16.61 10.87 -2.70
CA TRP A 111 17.72 10.15 -3.31
C TRP A 111 17.41 8.68 -3.58
N CYS A 112 17.05 7.94 -2.53
CA CYS A 112 16.87 6.49 -2.62
C CYS A 112 15.40 6.05 -2.70
N GLU A 113 14.45 6.96 -2.47
CA GLU A 113 12.99 6.73 -2.42
C GLU A 113 12.47 5.92 -1.23
N GLU A 114 13.33 5.70 -0.24
CA GLU A 114 12.90 5.20 1.06
C GLU A 114 11.92 6.19 1.68
N ARG A 115 10.92 5.66 2.38
CA ARG A 115 9.82 6.45 2.91
C ARG A 115 9.18 5.80 4.12
N ILE A 116 8.64 6.61 5.00
CA ILE A 116 7.95 6.16 6.21
C ILE A 116 6.86 7.15 6.60
N PHE A 117 5.72 6.64 7.06
CA PHE A 117 4.72 7.50 7.69
C PHE A 117 5.23 7.99 9.03
N LYS A 118 5.15 9.29 9.26
CA LYS A 118 5.54 9.94 10.50
C LYS A 118 4.77 9.31 11.66
N ARG A 119 5.51 8.94 12.72
CA ARG A 119 4.92 8.36 13.94
C ARG A 119 3.97 9.35 14.61
N GLU A 120 3.02 8.82 15.37
CA GLU A 120 2.18 9.64 16.23
C GLU A 120 3.02 10.24 17.35
N GLY A 121 2.90 11.55 17.53
CA GLY A 121 3.60 12.27 18.57
C GLY A 121 3.37 13.77 18.43
N ASN A 122 3.23 14.45 19.57
CA ASN A 122 3.17 15.91 19.62
C ASN A 122 4.56 16.53 19.83
N MET A 123 5.59 15.69 20.00
CA MET A 123 6.97 16.15 20.15
C MET A 123 7.52 16.58 18.80
N ILE A 124 8.18 17.73 18.80
CA ILE A 124 8.93 18.21 17.64
C ILE A 124 10.19 17.34 17.55
N GLU A 125 10.37 16.68 16.42
CA GLU A 125 11.62 16.00 16.14
C GLU A 125 12.63 16.98 15.55
N ASP A 126 13.81 17.05 16.16
CA ASP A 126 14.90 17.93 15.69
C ASP A 126 15.40 17.53 14.30
N ASN A 127 15.34 16.22 14.00
CA ASN A 127 15.83 15.68 12.75
C ASN A 127 14.88 14.61 12.15
N PRO A 128 14.12 14.94 11.08
CA PRO A 128 13.22 13.98 10.43
C PRO A 128 13.94 12.81 9.74
N TYR A 129 15.26 12.90 9.51
CA TYR A 129 16.05 11.81 8.93
C TYR A 129 16.06 10.56 9.82
N TRP A 130 15.91 10.70 11.14
CA TRP A 130 15.98 9.56 12.07
C TRP A 130 14.85 8.56 11.92
N GLN A 131 13.72 8.96 11.32
CA GLN A 131 12.63 8.03 11.04
C GLN A 131 12.88 7.22 9.75
N LEU A 132 13.70 7.74 8.82
CA LEU A 132 13.97 7.05 7.57
C LEU A 132 14.91 5.85 7.80
N PRO A 133 14.58 4.65 7.30
CA PRO A 133 15.46 3.49 7.35
C PRO A 133 16.80 3.63 6.61
N CYS A 134 16.97 4.68 5.80
CA CYS A 134 18.15 4.88 4.97
C CYS A 134 19.17 5.85 5.58
N ASN A 135 20.46 5.62 5.32
CA ASN A 135 21.56 6.47 5.76
C ASN A 135 22.02 7.50 4.72
N CYS A 136 21.20 7.83 3.72
CA CYS A 136 21.58 8.74 2.63
C CYS A 136 21.96 10.13 3.12
N HIS A 137 21.36 10.61 4.22
CA HIS A 137 21.66 11.89 4.84
C HIS A 137 23.11 12.02 5.33
N ASN A 138 23.78 10.91 5.66
CA ASN A 138 25.18 10.89 6.08
C ASN A 138 26.15 10.80 4.88
N GLN A 139 25.69 10.26 3.76
CA GLN A 139 26.51 10.00 2.57
C GLN A 139 26.50 11.16 1.58
N MET A 140 25.52 12.05 1.68
CA MET A 140 25.28 13.10 0.72
C MET A 140 25.39 14.47 1.35
N THR A 141 25.92 15.42 0.58
CA THR A 141 25.86 16.83 0.93
C THR A 141 24.45 17.37 0.65
N GLY A 142 23.83 17.95 1.67
CA GLY A 142 22.52 18.62 1.55
C GLY A 142 21.35 17.86 2.17
N LYS A 143 20.16 18.46 2.04
CA LYS A 143 18.92 17.92 2.62
C LYS A 143 18.27 16.94 1.63
N THR A 144 18.20 15.65 1.97
CA THR A 144 17.62 14.62 1.11
C THR A 144 16.17 14.27 1.43
N ALA A 145 15.63 14.68 2.59
CA ALA A 145 14.30 14.28 3.06
C ALA A 145 13.29 15.40 2.85
N VAL A 146 12.09 15.02 2.41
CA VAL A 146 10.95 15.91 2.23
C VAL A 146 9.75 15.31 2.93
N GLU A 147 8.99 16.16 3.62
CA GLU A 147 7.71 15.82 4.22
C GLU A 147 6.58 16.03 3.19
N LEU A 148 5.81 14.97 2.93
CA LEU A 148 4.67 14.95 2.01
C LEU A 148 3.38 14.72 2.80
N GLY A 149 2.27 15.26 2.30
CA GLY A 149 0.95 15.04 2.88
C GLY A 149 0.27 16.29 3.40
N PRO A 150 -0.73 16.13 4.29
CA PRO A 150 -1.19 14.88 4.91
C PRO A 150 -1.80 13.84 3.94
N LEU A 151 -1.54 12.56 4.17
CA LEU A 151 -1.95 11.40 3.36
C LEU A 151 -2.71 10.37 4.20
N TRP A 152 -3.49 9.53 3.54
CA TRP A 152 -4.05 8.33 4.16
C TRP A 152 -2.97 7.27 4.36
N SER A 153 -2.73 6.83 5.59
CA SER A 153 -1.74 5.82 5.94
C SER A 153 -2.30 4.40 6.03
N GLY A 154 -3.62 4.24 6.18
CA GLY A 154 -4.25 2.93 6.29
C GLY A 154 -4.29 2.13 4.97
N SER A 155 -4.90 0.95 5.04
CA SER A 155 -5.18 0.10 3.87
C SER A 155 -5.95 0.85 2.78
N LEU A 156 -5.64 0.52 1.52
CA LEU A 156 -6.35 1.00 0.33
C LEU A 156 -7.42 0.03 -0.15
N PHE A 157 -7.50 -1.17 0.43
CA PHE A 157 -8.34 -2.26 -0.07
C PHE A 157 -8.99 -3.05 1.06
N SER A 158 -10.25 -3.41 0.86
CA SER A 158 -10.97 -4.43 1.62
C SER A 158 -11.01 -5.72 0.81
N THR A 159 -10.24 -6.73 1.24
CA THR A 159 -10.13 -8.03 0.55
C THR A 159 -11.49 -8.72 0.42
N GLY A 160 -12.32 -8.69 1.48
CA GLY A 160 -13.67 -9.26 1.47
C GLY A 160 -14.59 -8.56 0.46
N PHE A 161 -14.52 -7.23 0.37
CA PHE A 161 -15.30 -6.48 -0.61
C PHE A 161 -14.85 -6.78 -2.05
N LEU A 162 -13.54 -6.79 -2.31
CA LEU A 162 -12.99 -7.11 -3.64
C LEU A 162 -13.31 -8.53 -4.09
N ARG A 163 -13.29 -9.52 -3.18
CA ARG A 163 -13.70 -10.90 -3.48
C ARG A 163 -15.17 -10.98 -3.88
N ARG A 164 -16.05 -10.29 -3.17
CA ARG A 164 -17.47 -10.20 -3.54
C ARG A 164 -17.65 -9.51 -4.89
N MET A 165 -16.94 -8.40 -5.15
CA MET A 165 -16.97 -7.76 -6.46
C MET A 165 -16.56 -8.72 -7.58
N LEU A 166 -15.52 -9.54 -7.37
CA LEU A 166 -15.09 -10.53 -8.37
C LEU A 166 -16.15 -11.62 -8.56
N PHE A 167 -16.77 -12.10 -7.48
CA PHE A 167 -17.86 -13.07 -7.56
C PHE A 167 -19.02 -12.52 -8.41
N GLU A 168 -19.53 -11.32 -8.09
CA GLU A 168 -20.62 -10.69 -8.84
C GLU A 168 -20.22 -10.40 -10.30
N ALA A 169 -19.00 -9.94 -10.55
CA ALA A 169 -18.51 -9.69 -11.90
C ALA A 169 -18.53 -10.96 -12.77
N VAL A 170 -18.26 -12.14 -12.18
CA VAL A 170 -18.39 -13.43 -12.87
C VAL A 170 -19.85 -13.78 -13.12
N GLN A 171 -20.73 -13.61 -12.11
CA GLN A 171 -22.16 -13.91 -12.25
C GLN A 171 -22.85 -13.08 -13.34
N TYR A 172 -22.49 -11.79 -13.46
CA TYR A 172 -23.07 -10.88 -14.44
C TYR A 172 -22.30 -10.85 -15.78
N GLY A 173 -21.28 -11.69 -15.99
CA GLY A 173 -20.52 -11.73 -17.24
C GLY A 173 -19.69 -10.46 -17.54
N LEU A 174 -19.27 -9.73 -16.50
CA LEU A 174 -18.47 -8.51 -16.63
C LEU A 174 -16.98 -8.84 -16.77
N GLU A 175 -16.58 -9.41 -17.90
CA GLU A 175 -15.22 -9.95 -18.12
C GLU A 175 -14.11 -8.89 -18.01
N ASP A 176 -14.35 -7.69 -18.52
CA ASP A 176 -13.36 -6.61 -18.62
C ASP A 176 -12.77 -6.19 -17.26
N ILE A 177 -13.57 -6.25 -16.19
CA ILE A 177 -13.14 -5.83 -14.85
C ILE A 177 -12.49 -6.96 -14.05
N GLN A 178 -12.67 -8.22 -14.44
CA GLN A 178 -12.20 -9.36 -13.66
C GLN A 178 -10.68 -9.39 -13.53
N ALA A 179 -9.95 -8.99 -14.58
CA ALA A 179 -8.49 -8.92 -14.55
C ALA A 179 -7.98 -7.88 -13.54
N LEU A 180 -8.63 -6.71 -13.49
CA LEU A 180 -8.33 -5.67 -12.52
C LEU A 180 -8.65 -6.16 -11.10
N LEU A 181 -9.85 -6.72 -10.88
CA LEU A 181 -10.26 -7.21 -9.55
C LEU A 181 -9.33 -8.31 -9.02
N LYS A 182 -8.91 -9.25 -9.87
CA LYS A 182 -7.90 -10.27 -9.51
C LYS A 182 -6.58 -9.63 -9.09
N THR A 183 -6.14 -8.59 -9.81
CA THR A 183 -4.94 -7.82 -9.46
C THR A 183 -5.10 -7.12 -8.12
N LEU A 184 -6.22 -6.43 -7.88
CA LEU A 184 -6.49 -5.74 -6.61
C LEU A 184 -6.56 -6.69 -5.42
N ILE A 185 -7.08 -7.91 -5.58
CA ILE A 185 -7.11 -8.93 -4.52
C ILE A 185 -5.68 -9.37 -4.17
N CYS A 186 -4.87 -9.74 -5.17
CA CYS A 186 -3.45 -10.06 -4.96
C CYS A 186 -2.69 -8.89 -4.31
N GLU A 187 -3.05 -7.67 -4.70
CA GLU A 187 -2.47 -6.44 -4.19
C GLU A 187 -2.79 -6.25 -2.70
N ALA A 188 -4.07 -6.36 -2.32
CA ALA A 188 -4.56 -6.23 -0.96
C ALA A 188 -3.96 -7.29 -0.01
N GLU A 189 -3.79 -8.52 -0.49
CA GLU A 189 -3.18 -9.61 0.27
C GLU A 189 -1.64 -9.59 0.20
N CYS A 190 -1.07 -8.74 -0.66
CA CYS A 190 0.35 -8.67 -0.97
C CYS A 190 0.94 -10.07 -1.24
N THR A 191 0.33 -10.77 -2.21
CA THR A 191 0.68 -12.13 -2.60
C THR A 191 0.78 -12.29 -4.12
N THR A 192 1.60 -13.24 -4.57
CA THR A 192 1.67 -13.71 -5.96
C THR A 192 0.74 -14.88 -6.22
N LEU A 193 0.23 -15.54 -5.16
CA LEU A 193 -0.61 -16.72 -5.27
C LEU A 193 -2.00 -16.35 -5.77
N LYS A 194 -2.43 -17.02 -6.84
CA LYS A 194 -3.75 -16.83 -7.46
C LYS A 194 -4.74 -17.85 -6.91
N GLN A 195 -5.08 -17.74 -5.63
CA GLN A 195 -6.16 -18.54 -5.04
C GLN A 195 -7.47 -17.75 -5.07
N PHE A 196 -8.19 -17.87 -6.18
CA PHE A 196 -9.53 -17.30 -6.34
C PHE A 196 -10.55 -18.42 -6.13
N SER A 197 -10.89 -18.73 -4.88
CA SER A 197 -11.99 -19.64 -4.61
C SER A 197 -13.33 -18.92 -4.86
N ILE A 198 -14.05 -19.37 -5.88
CA ILE A 198 -15.41 -18.93 -6.22
C ILE A 198 -16.38 -19.99 -5.68
N HIS A 199 -16.33 -20.31 -4.39
CA HIS A 199 -17.40 -21.07 -3.76
C HIS A 199 -18.43 -20.09 -3.23
N ALA A 200 -19.68 -20.24 -3.68
CA ALA A 200 -20.81 -19.55 -3.08
C ALA A 200 -20.80 -19.81 -1.56
N PRO A 201 -21.08 -18.81 -0.71
CA PRO A 201 -21.27 -19.07 0.71
C PRO A 201 -22.52 -19.92 0.85
N SER A 202 -22.36 -21.24 0.93
CA SER A 202 -23.40 -22.15 1.37
C SER A 202 -23.78 -21.74 2.79
N SER A 203 -25.03 -21.29 2.94
CA SER A 203 -25.84 -21.27 4.16
C SER A 203 -25.15 -21.73 5.45
N GLN A 204 -24.32 -20.85 6.02
CA GLN A 204 -24.01 -20.87 7.44
C GLN A 204 -24.34 -19.48 8.00
N SER A 205 -25.47 -19.43 8.68
CA SER A 205 -25.91 -18.33 9.52
C SER A 205 -24.85 -18.05 10.59
N LYS A 206 -23.95 -17.10 10.30
CA LYS A 206 -23.18 -16.23 11.23
C LYS A 206 -22.11 -15.50 10.41
N GLN A 207 -22.49 -14.38 9.79
CA GLN A 207 -21.52 -13.44 9.24
C GLN A 207 -20.96 -12.58 10.37
N GLU A 208 -19.75 -12.89 10.82
CA GLU A 208 -18.86 -11.92 11.45
C GLU A 208 -18.15 -11.14 10.34
N GLU A 209 -18.65 -9.96 10.02
CA GLU A 209 -17.93 -8.96 9.23
C GLU A 209 -17.78 -7.70 10.09
N CYS A 210 -16.53 -7.41 10.50
CA CYS A 210 -16.09 -6.19 11.19
C CYS A 210 -17.08 -5.54 12.18
N GLY A 211 -17.39 -6.23 13.29
CA GLY A 211 -17.71 -5.59 14.57
C GLY A 211 -18.95 -4.68 14.66
N VAL A 212 -19.89 -4.71 13.71
CA VAL A 212 -21.13 -3.91 13.79
C VAL A 212 -22.36 -4.79 13.55
N PHE A 213 -23.18 -4.96 14.60
CA PHE A 213 -24.45 -5.65 14.52
C PHE A 213 -25.46 -4.85 13.70
N ILE A 214 -25.91 -5.40 12.57
CA ILE A 214 -27.08 -4.90 11.84
C ILE A 214 -28.17 -5.95 11.99
N LYS A 215 -29.23 -5.64 12.74
CA LYS A 215 -30.47 -6.41 12.68
C LYS A 215 -31.30 -5.88 11.52
N THR A 216 -31.46 -6.67 10.48
CA THR A 216 -32.55 -6.48 9.50
C THR A 216 -33.64 -7.50 9.82
N SER A 217 -34.84 -7.01 10.12
CA SER A 217 -36.06 -7.83 10.19
C SER A 217 -36.49 -8.14 8.76
N ASP A 218 -36.38 -9.39 8.36
CA ASP A 218 -36.97 -9.87 7.11
C ASP A 218 -38.49 -9.91 7.26
N ALA A 219 -39.18 -9.25 6.34
CA ALA A 219 -40.59 -9.43 6.07
C ALA A 219 -40.71 -10.42 4.90
N ALA A 220 -41.22 -11.61 5.17
CA ALA A 220 -41.86 -12.47 4.17
C ALA A 220 -42.98 -13.27 4.88
N ALA A 221 -44.11 -13.35 4.20
CA ALA A 221 -45.44 -13.64 4.71
C ALA A 221 -45.69 -15.13 5.07
N ASP A 222 -46.53 -15.28 6.11
CA ASP A 222 -47.60 -16.25 6.41
C ASP A 222 -47.41 -17.77 6.17
N TYR A 223 -47.50 -18.61 7.22
CA TYR A 223 -48.77 -19.12 7.82
C TYR A 223 -48.53 -20.22 8.90
N TYR A 224 -49.45 -20.27 9.87
CA TYR A 224 -49.80 -21.28 10.89
C TYR A 224 -49.06 -21.40 12.24
N ILE A 225 -49.93 -21.43 13.26
CA ILE A 225 -49.82 -21.30 14.72
C ILE A 225 -49.55 -22.67 15.39
N VAL A 226 -48.80 -22.74 16.50
CA VAL A 226 -49.24 -23.27 17.83
C VAL A 226 -48.24 -22.83 18.92
N HIS A 227 -48.81 -22.33 20.03
CA HIS A 227 -48.20 -21.95 21.30
C HIS A 227 -47.48 -23.10 22.02
N GLU A 228 -46.34 -22.82 22.67
CA GLU A 228 -46.17 -23.12 24.11
C GLU A 228 -44.99 -22.40 24.78
N LYS A 229 -45.23 -21.95 26.01
CA LYS A 229 -44.29 -21.28 26.94
C LYS A 229 -43.38 -22.31 27.62
N ARG A 230 -42.12 -21.95 27.88
CA ARG A 230 -41.32 -22.19 29.12
C ARG A 230 -39.92 -21.57 28.97
N LYS A 231 -39.59 -20.48 29.67
CA LYS A 231 -38.92 -20.35 30.97
C LYS A 231 -37.50 -20.99 31.06
N SER A 232 -36.49 -20.11 31.12
CA SER A 232 -35.26 -20.12 31.94
C SER A 232 -34.38 -21.37 31.96
N VAL A 233 -33.05 -21.19 31.78
CA VAL A 233 -32.01 -21.42 32.80
C VAL A 233 -30.64 -21.05 32.22
N ASP A 234 -29.92 -20.20 32.95
CA ASP A 234 -28.49 -19.91 32.80
C ASP A 234 -27.64 -21.16 32.98
N VAL A 235 -26.66 -21.39 32.10
CA VAL A 235 -25.43 -22.09 32.48
C VAL A 235 -24.24 -21.41 31.82
N ASN A 236 -23.48 -20.75 32.69
CA ASN A 236 -22.18 -20.17 32.48
C ASN A 236 -21.13 -21.30 32.39
N GLN A 237 -20.42 -21.43 31.27
CA GLN A 237 -19.15 -22.17 31.23
C GLN A 237 -18.11 -21.40 30.41
N ASN A 238 -17.20 -20.78 31.17
CA ASN A 238 -15.89 -20.34 30.72
C ASN A 238 -15.07 -21.54 30.22
N GLY A 239 -14.33 -21.36 29.11
CA GLY A 239 -13.15 -22.18 28.85
C GLY A 239 -12.90 -22.58 27.40
N ALA A 240 -12.49 -21.63 26.55
CA ALA A 240 -11.62 -21.91 25.40
C ALA A 240 -11.01 -20.61 24.85
N LYS A 241 -10.17 -19.93 25.65
CA LYS A 241 -9.15 -19.01 25.11
C LYS A 241 -8.11 -19.86 24.38
N ARG A 242 -8.38 -20.21 23.12
CA ARG A 242 -7.38 -20.78 22.21
C ARG A 242 -7.13 -19.79 21.08
N GLN A 243 -6.08 -19.01 21.29
CA GLN A 243 -5.21 -18.37 20.31
C GLN A 243 -5.83 -18.14 18.92
N LYS A 244 -6.34 -16.93 18.69
CA LYS A 244 -6.46 -16.35 17.35
C LYS A 244 -5.73 -15.02 17.34
N LEU A 245 -4.40 -15.10 17.40
CA LEU A 245 -3.51 -13.98 17.19
C LEU A 245 -2.65 -14.34 15.98
N GLU A 246 -3.16 -14.09 14.78
CA GLU A 246 -2.36 -13.94 13.57
C GLU A 246 -3.26 -13.42 12.42
N SER A 247 -2.68 -12.54 11.59
CA SER A 247 -3.22 -11.93 10.36
C SER A 247 -3.97 -10.58 10.43
N ASN A 248 -3.56 -9.65 11.29
CA ASN A 248 -3.89 -8.21 11.14
C ASN A 248 -2.71 -7.39 10.58
N ALA A 249 -1.84 -8.03 9.78
CA ALA A 249 -0.73 -7.33 9.13
C ALA A 249 -1.26 -6.49 7.96
N GLU A 250 -1.52 -5.21 8.24
CA GLU A 250 -1.92 -4.20 7.26
C GLU A 250 -0.95 -4.23 6.06
N GLN A 251 -1.51 -4.09 4.86
CA GLN A 251 -0.76 -4.17 3.60
C GLN A 251 0.42 -3.17 3.58
N PRO A 252 1.60 -3.54 3.04
CA PRO A 252 2.71 -2.60 2.91
C PRO A 252 2.30 -1.34 2.15
N ALA A 253 2.65 -0.17 2.67
CA ALA A 253 2.35 1.08 2.01
C ALA A 253 3.28 1.30 0.80
N PHE A 254 2.71 1.78 -0.31
CA PHE A 254 3.43 2.07 -1.55
C PHE A 254 4.07 0.84 -2.20
N TYR A 255 4.79 1.07 -3.30
CA TYR A 255 5.50 0.06 -4.08
C TYR A 255 6.86 0.60 -4.54
N TYR A 256 7.75 -0.28 -4.94
CA TYR A 256 9.02 0.08 -5.58
C TYR A 256 8.91 -0.14 -7.08
N ASN A 257 9.32 0.85 -7.88
CA ASN A 257 9.45 0.68 -9.32
C ASN A 257 10.78 -0.02 -9.62
N VAL A 258 10.74 -1.14 -10.33
CA VAL A 258 11.95 -1.95 -10.57
C VAL A 258 12.94 -1.22 -11.50
N HIS A 259 12.46 -0.46 -12.50
CA HIS A 259 13.34 0.33 -13.37
C HIS A 259 14.09 1.40 -12.60
N ARG A 260 13.40 2.11 -11.71
CA ARG A 260 14.02 3.15 -10.89
C ARG A 260 15.20 2.63 -10.07
N HIS A 261 15.08 1.41 -9.53
CA HIS A 261 16.11 0.80 -8.69
C HIS A 261 17.06 -0.13 -9.44
N SER A 262 16.92 -0.26 -10.75
CA SER A 262 17.83 -1.04 -11.58
C SER A 262 19.21 -0.38 -11.68
N ILE A 263 20.23 -1.22 -11.89
CA ILE A 263 21.60 -0.76 -12.07
C ILE A 263 21.84 -0.51 -13.55
N LYS A 264 22.42 0.65 -13.88
CA LYS A 264 22.83 0.98 -15.25
C LYS A 264 23.86 -0.05 -15.74
N GLY A 265 23.68 -0.57 -16.94
CA GLY A 265 24.56 -1.60 -17.51
C GLY A 265 24.25 -3.04 -17.07
N MET A 266 23.15 -3.25 -16.35
CA MET A 266 22.62 -4.59 -16.07
C MET A 266 21.24 -4.80 -16.71
N ASN A 267 21.04 -5.99 -17.26
CA ASN A 267 19.76 -6.52 -17.69
C ASN A 267 18.93 -6.94 -16.48
N MET A 268 17.77 -6.30 -16.33
CA MET A 268 16.82 -6.56 -15.25
C MET A 268 16.23 -7.99 -15.36
N PRO A 269 16.04 -8.70 -14.24
CA PRO A 269 15.30 -9.96 -14.25
C PRO A 269 13.87 -9.77 -14.77
N LYS A 270 13.31 -10.81 -15.39
CA LYS A 270 11.87 -10.83 -15.69
C LYS A 270 11.08 -10.62 -14.41
N LEU A 271 10.10 -9.71 -14.43
CA LEU A 271 9.35 -9.30 -13.23
C LEU A 271 8.81 -10.49 -12.41
N ASN A 272 8.24 -11.51 -13.06
CA ASN A 272 7.74 -12.70 -12.34
C ASN A 272 8.84 -13.48 -11.62
N LYS A 273 10.04 -13.59 -12.20
CA LYS A 273 11.18 -14.25 -11.55
C LYS A 273 11.67 -13.43 -10.35
N PHE A 274 11.65 -12.10 -10.46
CA PHE A 274 12.03 -11.22 -9.37
C PHE A 274 11.02 -11.22 -8.21
N LEU A 275 9.72 -11.26 -8.51
CA LEU A 275 8.68 -11.46 -7.48
C LEU A 275 8.88 -12.79 -6.76
N GLN A 276 9.21 -13.85 -7.50
CA GLN A 276 9.47 -15.17 -6.93
C GLN A 276 10.70 -15.15 -6.01
N SER A 277 11.80 -14.49 -6.40
CA SER A 277 13.00 -14.41 -5.55
C SER A 277 12.77 -13.60 -4.26
N LEU A 278 11.94 -12.55 -4.31
CA LEU A 278 11.51 -11.83 -3.10
C LEU A 278 10.66 -12.71 -2.17
N PHE A 279 9.76 -13.51 -2.74
CA PHE A 279 8.94 -14.47 -2.00
C PHE A 279 9.79 -15.56 -1.34
N GLU A 280 10.74 -16.13 -2.08
CA GLU A 280 11.70 -17.13 -1.56
C GLU A 280 12.62 -16.57 -0.47
N ALA A 281 12.90 -15.27 -0.50
CA ALA A 281 13.60 -14.57 0.58
C ALA A 281 12.72 -14.27 1.82
N GLY A 282 11.46 -14.72 1.84
CA GLY A 282 10.55 -14.62 2.98
C GLY A 282 9.72 -13.33 3.02
N TYR A 283 9.71 -12.54 1.96
CA TYR A 283 8.94 -11.30 1.90
C TYR A 283 7.56 -11.51 1.28
N ARG A 284 6.55 -10.80 1.80
CA ARG A 284 5.27 -10.62 1.11
C ARG A 284 5.51 -9.79 -0.13
N VAL A 285 4.90 -10.18 -1.24
CA VAL A 285 5.15 -9.53 -2.51
C VAL A 285 3.96 -9.66 -3.44
N SER A 286 3.63 -8.59 -4.15
CA SER A 286 2.64 -8.59 -5.22
C SER A 286 3.04 -7.59 -6.30
N ARG A 287 2.42 -7.74 -7.48
CA ARG A 287 2.31 -6.62 -8.42
C ARG A 287 1.39 -5.54 -7.84
N THR A 288 1.36 -4.38 -8.48
CA THR A 288 0.38 -3.34 -8.19
C THR A 288 -0.28 -2.85 -9.48
N HIS A 289 -1.56 -2.48 -9.40
CA HIS A 289 -2.24 -1.84 -10.52
C HIS A 289 -1.72 -0.42 -10.81
N PHE A 290 -1.05 0.22 -9.85
CA PHE A 290 -0.53 1.57 -10.00
C PHE A 290 0.55 1.65 -11.08
N ASP A 291 1.42 0.64 -11.16
CA ASP A 291 2.57 0.65 -12.05
C ASP A 291 2.83 -0.76 -12.61
N PRO A 292 2.89 -0.94 -13.93
CA PRO A 292 3.20 -2.23 -14.55
C PRO A 292 4.49 -2.86 -14.05
N MET A 293 5.49 -2.03 -13.72
CA MET A 293 6.81 -2.41 -13.21
C MET A 293 6.93 -2.15 -11.70
N GLY A 294 5.80 -1.92 -11.03
CA GLY A 294 5.71 -1.74 -9.58
C GLY A 294 5.63 -3.06 -8.83
N VAL A 295 6.40 -3.14 -7.75
CA VAL A 295 6.41 -4.27 -6.82
C VAL A 295 6.07 -3.76 -5.43
N ARG A 296 4.96 -4.24 -4.86
CA ARG A 296 4.65 -4.00 -3.45
C ARG A 296 5.27 -5.13 -2.64
N THR A 297 5.98 -4.78 -1.57
CA THR A 297 6.60 -5.74 -0.66
C THR A 297 6.81 -5.14 0.73
N ASN A 298 6.93 -6.00 1.75
CA ASN A 298 7.41 -5.60 3.08
C ASN A 298 8.95 -5.67 3.20
N ALA A 299 9.67 -6.01 2.12
CA ALA A 299 11.13 -5.96 2.11
C ALA A 299 11.64 -4.52 2.29
N PRO A 300 12.60 -4.26 3.20
CA PRO A 300 13.31 -2.99 3.24
C PRO A 300 14.01 -2.70 1.91
N LEU A 301 14.15 -1.42 1.53
CA LEU A 301 14.73 -1.03 0.24
C LEU A 301 16.12 -1.63 0.00
N MET A 302 16.95 -1.73 1.04
CA MET A 302 18.28 -2.32 0.96
C MET A 302 18.23 -3.79 0.52
N GLN A 303 17.27 -4.55 1.06
CA GLN A 303 17.07 -5.96 0.72
C GLN A 303 16.46 -6.10 -0.68
N PHE A 304 15.47 -5.26 -1.01
CA PHE A 304 14.90 -5.17 -2.35
C PHE A 304 15.99 -4.94 -3.42
N LYS A 305 16.88 -3.96 -3.19
CA LYS A 305 18.00 -3.67 -4.09
C LYS A 305 18.99 -4.84 -4.16
N SER A 306 19.42 -5.38 -3.02
CA SER A 306 20.36 -6.50 -2.98
C SER A 306 19.88 -7.71 -3.79
N ILE A 307 18.61 -8.09 -3.63
CA ILE A 307 17.99 -9.16 -4.41
C ILE A 307 17.91 -8.76 -5.89
N LEU A 308 17.53 -7.52 -6.21
CA LEU A 308 17.48 -7.06 -7.60
C LEU A 308 18.86 -7.17 -8.29
N VAL A 309 19.93 -6.75 -7.62
CA VAL A 309 21.32 -6.89 -8.14
C VAL A 309 21.67 -8.35 -8.36
N LYS A 310 21.43 -9.20 -7.36
CA LYS A 310 21.78 -10.63 -7.38
C LYS A 310 21.19 -11.37 -8.58
N TYR A 311 19.99 -10.99 -9.01
CA TYR A 311 19.28 -11.64 -10.12
C TYR A 311 19.34 -10.84 -11.43
N SER A 312 20.10 -9.75 -11.48
CA SER A 312 20.38 -9.00 -12.71
C SER A 312 21.63 -9.54 -13.40
N LEU A 313 21.67 -9.48 -14.73
CA LEU A 313 22.79 -9.95 -15.54
C LEU A 313 23.54 -8.77 -16.17
N PRO A 314 24.87 -8.79 -16.35
CA PRO A 314 25.57 -7.75 -17.12
C PRO A 314 25.03 -7.63 -18.55
N THR A 315 24.94 -6.40 -19.08
CA THR A 315 24.42 -6.16 -20.45
C THR A 315 25.38 -6.64 -21.55
N TYR A 316 26.68 -6.81 -21.23
CA TYR A 316 27.70 -7.34 -22.15
C TYR A 316 28.36 -8.60 -21.56
N THR A 317 28.14 -9.74 -22.22
CA THR A 317 29.04 -10.90 -22.18
C THR A 317 29.31 -11.30 -23.63
N GLY A 318 30.26 -10.63 -24.26
CA GLY A 318 30.67 -10.89 -25.62
C GLY A 318 32.13 -10.49 -25.81
N GLY A 319 33.04 -11.47 -25.72
CA GLY A 319 34.45 -11.34 -26.08
C GLY A 319 35.44 -11.91 -25.06
N GLN A 320 35.79 -13.20 -25.24
CA GLN A 320 36.98 -13.91 -24.75
C GLN A 320 37.26 -14.00 -23.23
N ALA A 321 37.24 -15.23 -22.71
CA ALA A 321 38.29 -15.77 -21.83
C ALA A 321 38.13 -17.30 -21.72
N ASP A 322 38.63 -18.00 -22.74
CA ASP A 322 39.24 -19.31 -22.53
C ASP A 322 40.69 -18.98 -22.17
N GLY A 323 41.11 -19.22 -20.92
CA GLY A 323 42.43 -18.80 -20.44
C GLY A 323 42.53 -18.64 -18.92
N SER A 324 42.76 -19.77 -18.25
CA SER A 324 43.55 -19.91 -17.01
C SER A 324 43.40 -18.86 -15.90
N LEU A 325 42.70 -19.25 -14.83
CA LEU A 325 43.00 -18.80 -13.48
C LEU A 325 44.46 -19.16 -13.14
N GLN A 326 45.34 -18.17 -13.09
CA GLN A 326 46.59 -18.27 -12.32
C GLN A 326 46.61 -17.18 -11.25
N ALA A 327 46.78 -17.67 -10.03
CA ALA A 327 47.03 -16.91 -8.83
C ALA A 327 48.29 -16.05 -8.99
N ILE A 328 48.27 -14.85 -8.43
CA ILE A 328 49.48 -14.11 -8.12
C ILE A 328 49.41 -13.75 -6.64
N GLU A 329 50.13 -14.55 -5.85
CA GLU A 329 50.67 -14.17 -4.54
C GLU A 329 51.89 -13.25 -4.73
N ASP A 330 52.12 -12.47 -3.67
CA ASP A 330 53.16 -11.47 -3.40
C ASP A 330 54.56 -11.67 -4.00
N VAL A 331 55.21 -10.56 -4.39
CA VAL A 331 56.64 -10.30 -4.11
C VAL A 331 56.88 -8.80 -3.88
N GLN A 332 57.43 -8.47 -2.70
CA GLN A 332 58.12 -7.22 -2.37
C GLN A 332 59.56 -7.21 -2.93
N ALA A 333 59.99 -6.05 -3.46
CA ALA A 333 61.34 -5.46 -3.47
C ALA A 333 61.34 -4.41 -4.61
N GLY A 334 61.58 -3.11 -4.42
CA GLY A 334 62.59 -2.48 -3.59
C GLY A 334 63.74 -2.03 -4.49
N THR A 335 63.66 -0.82 -5.07
CA THR A 335 64.84 -0.06 -5.49
C THR A 335 64.54 1.43 -5.62
N GLU A 336 65.43 2.21 -5.01
CA GLU A 336 65.52 3.66 -4.93
C GLU A 336 65.79 4.31 -6.29
N GLY A 337 65.45 5.61 -6.39
CA GLY A 337 65.82 6.46 -7.51
C GLY A 337 65.22 7.86 -7.39
N ASP A 338 65.86 8.71 -6.60
CA ASP A 338 65.74 10.17 -6.58
C ASP A 338 65.79 10.76 -8.00
N PHE A 339 64.98 11.78 -8.30
CA PHE A 339 65.40 12.99 -9.02
C PHE A 339 64.34 14.10 -8.93
N ALA A 340 64.69 15.12 -8.13
CA ALA A 340 64.55 16.57 -8.32
C ALA A 340 63.21 17.24 -8.69
N GLU A 341 62.90 18.23 -7.85
CA GLU A 341 62.12 19.46 -8.01
C GLU A 341 62.11 20.09 -9.42
N GLU A 342 60.96 20.66 -9.84
CA GLU A 342 60.84 22.10 -10.12
C GLU A 342 59.38 22.56 -10.30
N ASN A 343 59.17 23.83 -9.97
CA ASN A 343 57.92 24.56 -9.71
C ASN A 343 57.07 24.92 -10.95
N ILE A 344 55.74 25.03 -10.78
CA ILE A 344 54.92 26.27 -10.78
C ILE A 344 53.44 25.90 -10.60
#